data_AF-A0A7V4AM15-F1
#
_entry.id   AF-A0A7V4AM15-F1
#
_cell.length_a   1.000
_cell.length_b   1.000
_cell.length_c   1.000
_cell.angle_alpha   90.00
_cell.angle_beta   90.00
_cell.angle_gamma   90.00
#
_symmetry.space_group_name_H-M   'P 1'
#
loop_
_entity.id
_entity.type
_entity.pdbx_description
1 polymer ?
#
loop_
_entity_poly.entity_id
_entity_poly.type
_entity_poly.pdbx_seq_one_letter_code
_entity_poly.pdbx_strand_id
1 'polypeptide(L)'
;MGYVPPPMPQHGLEEGPILLKDGRTAFLRRAGPKDLPLFVEFLRRLSPESLRMRFFSPISPEKAAELLLSAKPEEEKVTLMVLAGDPPRMVATG
;
A
#
# COMPACT_ATOMS: atom_id res chain seq x y z
N MET A 1 -14.19 42.42 -0.41
CA MET A 1 -14.09 40.98 -0.06
C MET A 1 -12.98 40.40 -0.91
N GLY A 2 -11.86 40.00 -0.31
CA GLY A 2 -10.68 39.53 -1.06
C GLY A 2 -10.92 38.13 -1.62
N TYR A 3 -10.41 37.87 -2.83
CA TYR A 3 -10.39 36.53 -3.41
C TYR A 3 -9.47 35.63 -2.56
N VAL A 4 -9.98 34.47 -2.13
CA VAL A 4 -9.18 33.41 -1.50
C VAL A 4 -9.10 32.27 -2.51
N PRO A 5 -7.91 31.92 -3.03
CA PRO A 5 -7.78 30.81 -3.95
C PRO A 5 -8.13 29.50 -3.24
N PRO A 6 -8.70 28.51 -3.96
CA PRO A 6 -8.91 27.19 -3.40
C PRO A 6 -7.56 26.58 -2.99
N PRO A 7 -7.52 25.77 -1.92
CA PRO A 7 -6.30 25.07 -1.54
C PRO A 7 -5.83 24.17 -2.69
N MET A 8 -4.54 24.20 -2.98
CA MET A 8 -3.94 23.24 -3.91
C MET A 8 -3.99 21.85 -3.28
N PRO A 9 -4.41 20.81 -4.02
CA PRO A 9 -4.29 19.43 -3.55
C PRO A 9 -2.84 19.14 -3.16
N GLN A 10 -2.64 18.65 -1.95
CA GLN A 10 -1.30 18.36 -1.43
C GLN A 10 -0.76 17.03 -1.96
N HIS A 11 -1.64 16.16 -2.46
CA HIS A 11 -1.29 14.85 -2.98
C HIS A 11 -2.05 14.55 -4.29
N GLY A 12 -1.49 13.64 -5.10
CA GLY A 12 -2.16 13.10 -6.29
C GLY A 12 -3.26 12.10 -5.92
N LEU A 13 -3.96 11.55 -6.91
CA LEU A 13 -5.07 10.59 -6.67
C LEU A 13 -4.62 9.28 -6.01
N GLU A 14 -3.34 8.91 -6.15
CA GLU A 14 -2.77 7.65 -5.68
C GLU A 14 -1.81 7.82 -4.49
N GLU A 15 -1.90 8.97 -3.81
CA GLU A 15 -1.10 9.28 -2.63
C GLU A 15 -1.92 10.14 -1.67
N GLY A 16 -1.77 9.93 -0.36
CA GLY A 16 -2.29 10.84 0.65
C GLY A 16 -2.98 10.15 1.82
N PRO A 17 -3.50 10.96 2.76
CA PRO A 17 -4.19 10.45 3.93
C PRO A 17 -5.54 9.85 3.57
N ILE A 18 -5.87 8.72 4.19
CA ILE A 18 -7.18 8.05 4.10
C ILE A 18 -7.76 7.85 5.49
N LEU A 19 -9.09 7.80 5.58
CA LEU A 19 -9.81 7.44 6.80
C LEU A 19 -10.23 5.98 6.77
N LEU A 20 -9.83 5.22 7.78
CA LEU A 20 -10.28 3.86 7.98
C LEU A 20 -11.69 3.84 8.59
N LYS A 21 -12.39 2.71 8.46
CA LYS A 21 -13.76 2.54 8.97
C LYS A 21 -13.90 2.75 10.48
N ASP A 22 -12.81 2.57 11.23
CA ASP A 22 -12.76 2.77 12.67
C ASP A 22 -12.40 4.21 13.08
N GLY A 23 -12.33 5.14 12.12
CA GLY A 23 -12.00 6.54 12.34
C GLY A 23 -10.50 6.83 12.44
N ARG A 24 -9.62 5.81 12.42
CA ARG A 24 -8.16 6.04 12.39
C ARG A 24 -7.73 6.53 11.02
N THR A 25 -6.67 7.34 11.00
CA THR A 25 -6.01 7.76 9.77
C THR A 25 -4.96 6.74 9.34
N ALA A 26 -4.77 6.64 8.03
CA ALA A 26 -3.67 5.92 7.41
C ALA A 26 -3.16 6.73 6.21
N PHE A 27 -1.99 6.37 5.69
CA PHE A 27 -1.39 7.00 4.52
C PHE A 27 -1.32 5.99 3.38
N LEU A 28 -1.95 6.32 2.27
CA LEU A 28 -1.93 5.54 1.03
C LEU A 28 -0.85 6.10 0.11
N ARG A 29 -0.06 5.24 -0.52
CA ARG A 29 0.88 5.63 -1.58
C ARG A 29 1.19 4.47 -2.50
N ARG A 30 1.75 4.78 -3.68
CA ARG A 30 2.39 3.80 -4.57
C ARG A 30 3.53 3.09 -3.86
N ALA A 31 3.61 1.78 -4.03
CA ALA A 31 4.73 0.96 -3.60
C ALA A 31 5.86 1.02 -4.64
N GLY A 32 7.10 0.88 -4.18
CA GLY A 32 8.27 0.78 -5.04
C GLY A 32 9.23 -0.31 -4.57
N PRO A 33 10.31 -0.59 -5.33
CA PRO A 33 11.25 -1.67 -5.01
C PRO A 33 11.88 -1.58 -3.62
N LYS A 34 12.03 -0.36 -3.08
CA LYS A 34 12.57 -0.12 -1.74
C LYS A 34 11.64 -0.59 -0.61
N ASP A 35 10.37 -0.84 -0.90
CA ASP A 35 9.36 -1.29 0.07
C ASP A 35 9.37 -2.80 0.31
N LEU A 36 10.24 -3.55 -0.39
CA LEU A 36 10.34 -5.00 -0.26
C LEU A 36 10.38 -5.49 1.20
N PRO A 37 11.18 -4.90 2.12
CA PRO A 37 11.19 -5.33 3.52
C PRO A 37 9.84 -5.16 4.22
N LEU A 38 9.11 -4.07 3.93
CA LEU A 38 7.79 -3.79 4.51
C LEU A 38 6.74 -4.80 4.02
N PHE A 39 6.80 -5.17 2.73
CA PHE A 39 5.92 -6.19 2.16
C PHE A 39 6.18 -7.57 2.79
N VAL A 40 7.45 -7.97 2.94
CA VAL A 40 7.79 -9.25 3.58
C VAL A 40 7.28 -9.29 5.02
N GLU A 41 7.49 -8.23 5.80
CA GLU A 41 7.00 -8.14 7.18
C GLU A 41 5.47 -8.19 7.25
N PHE A 42 4.78 -7.50 6.34
CA PHE A 42 3.33 -7.55 6.23
C PHE A 42 2.82 -8.96 5.90
N LEU A 43 3.37 -9.59 4.86
CA LEU A 43 2.95 -10.90 4.37
C LEU A 43 3.21 -12.01 5.39
N ARG A 44 4.28 -11.91 6.19
CA ARG A 44 4.56 -12.85 7.30
C ARG A 44 3.50 -12.84 8.41
N ARG A 45 2.71 -11.77 8.54
CA ARG A 45 1.63 -11.66 9.52
C ARG A 45 0.29 -12.18 8.99
N LEU A 46 0.20 -12.50 7.69
CA LEU A 46 -1.01 -13.04 7.09
C LEU A 46 -1.11 -14.55 7.31
N SER A 47 -2.34 -15.06 7.32
CA SER A 47 -2.54 -16.51 7.35
C SER A 47 -2.14 -17.15 6.01
N PRO A 48 -1.72 -18.44 6.01
CA PRO A 48 -1.49 -19.18 4.77
C PRO A 48 -2.71 -19.18 3.83
N GLU A 49 -3.92 -19.16 4.40
CA GLU A 49 -5.16 -19.08 3.63
C GLU A 49 -5.31 -17.75 2.89
N SER A 50 -5.03 -16.62 3.56
CA SER A 50 -5.04 -15.30 2.92
C SER A 50 -4.04 -15.21 1.76
N LEU A 51 -2.83 -15.77 1.94
CA LEU A 51 -1.84 -15.84 0.87
C LEU A 51 -2.34 -16.73 -0.29
N ARG A 52 -2.91 -17.90 0.02
CA ARG A 52 -3.47 -18.80 -1.00
C ARG A 52 -4.60 -18.14 -1.79
N MET A 53 -5.50 -17.40 -1.13
CA MET A 53 -6.57 -16.66 -1.81
C MET A 53 -6.03 -15.57 -2.73
N ARG A 54 -4.97 -14.86 -2.31
CA ARG A 54 -4.39 -13.76 -3.10
C ARG A 54 -3.54 -14.23 -4.28
N PHE A 55 -2.85 -15.36 -4.14
CA PHE A 55 -1.86 -15.85 -5.10
C PHE A 55 -2.27 -17.17 -5.78
N PHE A 56 -3.48 -17.65 -5.52
CA PHE A 56 -4.05 -18.91 -6.05
C PHE A 56 -3.20 -20.16 -5.82
N SER A 57 -2.19 -20.09 -4.93
CA SER A 57 -1.27 -21.17 -4.60
C SER A 57 -0.55 -20.88 -3.28
N PRO A 58 -0.02 -21.90 -2.58
CA PRO A 58 0.93 -21.69 -1.49
C PRO A 58 2.18 -20.97 -2.00
N ILE A 59 2.59 -19.89 -1.32
CA ILE A 59 3.72 -19.05 -1.72
C ILE A 59 4.45 -18.53 -0.48
N SER A 60 5.77 -18.36 -0.58
CA SER A 60 6.54 -17.71 0.49
C SER A 60 6.27 -16.20 0.53
N PRO A 61 6.32 -15.56 1.71
CA PRO A 61 6.20 -14.11 1.84
C PRO A 61 7.19 -13.34 0.96
N GLU A 62 8.41 -13.84 0.82
CA GLU A 62 9.47 -13.23 -0.01
C GLU A 62 9.07 -13.25 -1.48
N LYS A 63 8.59 -14.38 -1.99
CA LYS A 63 8.19 -14.49 -3.40
C LYS A 63 6.94 -13.69 -3.70
N ALA A 64 5.99 -13.68 -2.77
CA ALA A 64 4.79 -12.85 -2.85
C ALA A 64 5.13 -11.36 -2.90
N ALA A 65 6.09 -10.89 -2.08
CA ALA A 65 6.54 -9.51 -2.09
C ALA A 65 7.17 -9.11 -3.44
N GLU A 66 8.04 -9.97 -4.00
CA GLU A 66 8.61 -9.75 -5.33
C GLU A 66 7.54 -9.62 -6.42
N LEU A 67 6.53 -10.48 -6.42
CA LEU A 67 5.44 -10.45 -7.40
C LEU A 67 4.57 -9.20 -7.28
N LEU A 68 4.32 -8.73 -6.05
CA LEU A 68 3.57 -7.48 -5.84
C LEU A 68 4.37 -6.25 -6.30
N LEU A 69 5.70 -6.30 -6.23
CA LEU A 69 6.56 -5.18 -6.62
C LEU A 69 7.13 -5.31 -8.05
N SER A 70 6.69 -6.31 -8.83
CA SER A 70 7.23 -6.56 -10.17
C SER A 70 6.58 -5.71 -11.27
N ALA A 71 5.59 -4.87 -10.94
CA ALA A 71 4.94 -4.01 -11.92
C ALA A 71 5.96 -3.06 -12.57
N LYS A 72 5.97 -3.04 -13.90
CA LYS A 72 6.87 -2.17 -14.65
C LYS A 72 6.26 -0.78 -14.85
N PRO A 73 7.08 0.29 -14.96
CA PRO A 73 6.57 1.65 -15.15
C PRO A 73 5.65 1.83 -16.37
N GLU A 74 5.87 1.04 -17.42
CA GLU A 74 5.05 1.03 -18.64
C GLU A 74 3.70 0.31 -18.49
N GLU A 75 3.47 -0.40 -17.39
CA GLU A 75 2.20 -1.08 -17.12
C GLU A 75 1.22 -0.11 -16.42
N GLU A 76 -0.06 -0.12 -16.82
CA GLU A 76 -1.13 0.61 -16.12
C GLU A 76 -1.43 0.03 -14.71
N LYS A 77 -0.70 -1.01 -14.30
CA LYS A 77 -0.86 -1.67 -13.01
C LYS A 77 0.03 -0.98 -11.98
N VAL A 78 -0.61 -0.43 -10.97
CA VAL A 78 0.07 0.08 -9.78
C VAL A 78 -0.20 -0.85 -8.61
N THR A 79 0.77 -0.95 -7.70
CA THR A 79 0.55 -1.55 -6.38
C THR A 79 0.52 -0.44 -5.36
N LEU A 80 -0.58 -0.36 -4.62
CA LEU A 80 -0.75 0.59 -3.54
C LEU A 80 -0.43 -0.09 -2.22
N MET A 81 0.08 0.70 -1.28
CA MET A 81 0.27 0.29 0.11
C MET A 81 -0.33 1.31 1.06
N VAL A 82 -0.84 0.79 2.17
CA VAL A 82 -1.41 1.60 3.25
C VAL A 82 -0.54 1.46 4.50
N LEU A 83 -0.09 2.60 5.02
CA LEU A 83 0.72 2.72 6.23
C LEU A 83 -0.11 3.33 7.35
N ALA A 84 -0.05 2.77 8.56
CA ALA A 84 -0.76 3.30 9.72
C ALA A 84 0.06 3.16 11.00
N GLY A 85 -0.23 4.02 11.99
CA GLY A 85 0.42 4.02 13.30
C GLY A 85 1.70 4.85 13.35
N ASP A 86 2.29 4.90 14.55
CA ASP A 86 3.57 5.54 14.87
C ASP A 86 4.40 4.58 15.75
N PRO A 87 5.48 3.96 15.23
CA PRO A 87 6.01 4.13 13.89
C PRO A 87 5.07 3.56 12.79
N PRO A 88 5.11 4.09 11.55
CA PRO A 88 4.28 3.61 10.46
C PRO A 88 4.55 2.15 10.11
N ARG A 89 3.50 1.33 10.08
CA ARG A 89 3.56 -0.05 9.60
C ARG A 89 2.56 -0.28 8.48
N MET A 90 2.90 -1.20 7.58
CA MET A 90 2.00 -1.58 6.49
C MET A 90 0.80 -2.36 7.05
N VAL A 91 -0.40 -2.00 6.60
CA VAL A 91 -1.67 -2.61 7.04
C VAL A 91 -2.53 -3.13 5.89
N ALA A 92 -2.27 -2.71 4.65
CA ALA A 92 -2.94 -3.23 3.47
C ALA A 92 -2.10 -3.02 2.20
N THR A 93 -2.41 -3.82 1.17
CA THR A 93 -1.93 -3.67 -0.21
C THR A 93 -3.03 -4.04 -1.20
N GLY A 94 -3.02 -3.42 -2.38
CA GLY A 94 -3.99 -3.61 -3.46
C GLY A 94 -3.38 -3.31 -4.80
#